data_AF-A0ABD6JC15-F1
#
_entry.id   AF-A0ABD6JC15-F1
#
_cell.length_a   1.000
_cell.length_b   1.000
_cell.length_c   1.000
_cell.angle_alpha   90.00
_cell.angle_beta   90.00
_cell.angle_gamma   90.00
#
_symmetry.space_group_name_H-M   'P 1'
#
loop_
_entity.id
_entity.type
_entity.pdbx_description
1 polymer ?
#
loop_
_entity_poly.entity_id
_entity_poly.type
_entity_poly.pdbx_seq_one_letter_code
_entity_poly.pdbx_strand_id
1 'polypeptide(L)'
;MYFFITTAILPFFSLKHQSWFISDGEPVVSYKQKALDLHHQDLAQNHKDRKWTSNGVYTNPYEYTSVDTMSHDNMSEWLYSVAKSMIMSMLFIFLGPIFIILDIYIKYKK
;
A
#
# COMPACT_ATOMS: atom_id res chain seq x y z
N MET A 1 -33.95 -9.60 -1.16
CA MET A 1 -34.02 -8.13 -0.95
C MET A 1 -32.72 -7.59 -0.35
N TYR A 2 -32.26 -8.14 0.78
CA TYR A 2 -31.03 -7.71 1.47
C TYR A 2 -29.79 -7.56 0.57
N PHE A 3 -29.44 -8.61 -0.20
CA PHE A 3 -28.28 -8.62 -1.09
C PHE A 3 -28.30 -7.48 -2.13
N PHE A 4 -29.45 -7.18 -2.71
CA PHE A 4 -29.57 -6.09 -3.70
C PHE A 4 -29.42 -4.72 -3.06
N ILE A 5 -29.95 -4.54 -1.84
CA ILE A 5 -29.82 -3.28 -1.09
C ILE A 5 -28.37 -3.05 -0.68
N THR A 6 -27.70 -4.05 -0.10
CA THR A 6 -26.30 -3.90 0.33
C THR A 6 -25.37 -3.66 -0.85
N THR A 7 -25.61 -4.32 -1.98
CA THR A 7 -24.83 -4.11 -3.22
C THR A 7 -25.06 -2.71 -3.81
N ALA A 8 -26.28 -2.18 -3.77
CA ALA A 8 -26.57 -0.83 -4.26
C ALA A 8 -25.96 0.29 -3.39
N ILE A 9 -25.83 0.06 -2.08
CA ILE A 9 -25.24 1.04 -1.13
C ILE A 9 -23.71 0.99 -1.16
N LEU A 10 -23.14 -0.17 -1.46
CA LEU A 10 -21.69 -0.41 -1.46
C LEU A 10 -20.84 0.64 -2.20
N PRO A 11 -21.16 1.10 -3.42
CA PRO A 11 -20.35 2.11 -4.11
C PRO A 11 -20.32 3.46 -3.37
N PHE A 12 -21.40 3.84 -2.71
CA PHE A 12 -21.43 5.08 -1.92
C PHE A 12 -20.61 4.93 -0.64
N PHE A 13 -20.70 3.76 0.00
CA PHE A 13 -19.92 3.45 1.20
C PHE A 13 -18.42 3.38 0.91
N SER A 14 -18.01 2.78 -0.21
CA SER A 14 -16.61 2.67 -0.59
C SER A 14 -15.97 4.01 -0.90
N LEU A 15 -16.70 4.93 -1.55
CA LEU A 15 -16.23 6.29 -1.81
C LEU A 15 -16.02 7.09 -0.52
N LYS A 16 -16.91 6.94 0.47
CA LYS A 16 -16.79 7.63 1.76
C LYS A 16 -15.65 7.06 2.62
N HIS A 17 -15.40 5.76 2.53
CA HIS A 17 -14.43 5.03 3.34
C HIS A 17 -13.27 4.50 2.49
N GLN A 18 -12.72 5.34 1.61
CA GLN A 18 -11.71 4.92 0.63
C GLN A 18 -10.50 4.21 1.28
N SER A 19 -10.03 4.67 2.44
CA SER A 19 -8.92 4.05 3.18
C SER A 19 -9.20 2.63 3.69
N TRP A 20 -10.48 2.25 3.82
CA TRP A 20 -10.87 0.90 4.21
C TRP A 20 -10.79 -0.07 3.03
N PHE A 21 -10.99 0.42 1.80
CA PHE A 21 -11.01 -0.41 0.59
C PHE A 21 -9.67 -0.40 -0.16
N ILE A 22 -8.99 0.75 -0.18
CA ILE A 22 -7.70 0.94 -0.83
C ILE A 22 -6.60 0.80 0.23
N SER A 23 -5.49 0.16 -0.13
CA SER A 23 -4.31 0.12 0.73
C SER A 23 -3.51 1.40 0.55
N ASP A 24 -3.65 2.34 1.50
CA ASP A 24 -2.75 3.49 1.62
C ASP A 24 -1.41 3.10 2.31
N GLY A 25 -1.08 1.81 2.33
CA GLY A 25 0.08 1.26 3.03
C GLY A 25 1.38 1.60 2.31
N GLU A 26 2.51 1.49 3.03
CA GLU A 26 3.83 1.59 2.42
C GLU A 26 3.93 0.66 1.20
N PRO A 27 4.58 1.12 0.11
CA PRO A 27 4.73 0.32 -1.08
C PRO A 27 5.30 -1.05 -0.72
N VAL A 28 4.76 -2.11 -1.33
CA VAL A 28 5.26 -3.46 -1.14
C VAL A 28 6.55 -3.55 -1.95
N VAL A 29 7.64 -3.09 -1.34
CA VAL A 29 8.96 -3.10 -1.93
C VAL A 29 9.41 -4.56 -2.07
N SER A 30 9.76 -4.99 -3.29
CA SER A 30 10.31 -6.34 -3.50
C SER A 30 11.55 -6.55 -2.65
N TYR A 31 11.77 -7.80 -2.25
CA TYR A 31 12.94 -8.18 -1.46
C TYR A 31 14.26 -7.68 -2.08
N LYS A 32 14.37 -7.72 -3.41
CA LYS A 32 15.57 -7.25 -4.12
C LYS A 32 15.75 -5.74 -3.98
N GLN A 33 14.66 -5.00 -4.14
CA GLN A 33 14.64 -3.55 -4.02
C GLN A 33 14.99 -3.13 -2.57
N LYS A 34 14.41 -3.82 -1.58
CA LYS A 34 14.72 -3.61 -0.17
C LYS A 34 16.17 -3.92 0.19
N ALA A 35 16.72 -5.01 -0.36
CA ALA A 35 18.12 -5.37 -0.15
C ALA A 35 19.09 -4.35 -0.77
N LEU A 36 18.74 -3.81 -1.94
CA LEU A 36 19.51 -2.78 -2.63
C LEU A 36 19.46 -1.44 -1.88
N ASP A 37 18.28 -1.05 -1.37
CA ASP A 37 18.14 0.16 -0.54
C ASP A 37 18.90 0.05 0.78
N LEU A 38 18.90 -1.13 1.42
CA LEU A 38 19.73 -1.41 2.60
C LEU A 38 21.23 -1.31 2.29
N HIS A 39 21.66 -1.86 1.16
CA HIS A 39 23.05 -1.76 0.71
C HIS A 39 23.47 -0.29 0.48
N HIS A 40 22.59 0.52 -0.12
CA HIS A 40 22.83 1.96 -0.27
C HIS A 40 22.86 2.69 1.05
N GLN A 41 22.00 2.31 2.00
CA GLN A 41 21.99 2.87 3.34
C GLN A 41 23.29 2.56 4.10
N ASP A 42 23.79 1.33 4.00
CA ASP A 42 25.04 0.91 4.62
C ASP A 42 26.26 1.62 4.02
N LEU A 43 26.28 1.80 2.69
CA LEU A 43 27.33 2.58 2.02
C LEU A 43 27.29 4.05 2.47
N ALA A 44 26.11 4.67 2.52
CA ALA A 44 25.97 6.06 2.96
C ALA A 44 26.38 6.25 4.42
N GLN A 45 26.06 5.31 5.30
CA GLN A 45 26.44 5.35 6.71
C GLN A 45 27.95 5.16 6.92
N ASN A 46 28.58 4.25 6.17
CA ASN A 46 30.02 3.98 6.28
C ASN A 46 30.91 5.14 5.78
N HIS A 47 30.35 6.08 5.02
CA HIS A 47 31.06 7.21 4.41
C HIS A 47 30.93 8.52 5.20
N LYS A 48 30.12 8.55 6.27
CA LYS A 48 30.00 9.71 7.17
C LYS A 48 31.28 9.82 8.01
N ASP A 49 32.00 10.94 7.89
CA ASP A 49 33.20 11.32 8.66
C ASP A 49 34.57 10.72 8.30
N ARG A 50 34.79 10.23 7.07
CA ARG A 50 36.15 9.81 6.61
C ARG A 50 36.85 10.88 5.78
N LYS A 51 38.11 11.21 6.13
CA LYS A 51 39.00 12.21 5.48
C LYS A 51 39.28 12.01 3.98
N TRP A 52 38.96 10.84 3.42
CA TRP A 52 39.38 10.40 2.08
C TRP A 52 38.22 9.84 1.23
N THR A 53 36.95 10.12 1.54
CA THR A 53 35.83 9.72 0.69
C THR A 53 35.44 10.88 -0.24
N SER A 54 35.43 10.63 -1.55
CA SER A 54 35.04 11.62 -2.55
C SER A 54 33.56 11.98 -2.38
N ASN A 55 33.27 13.29 -2.32
CA ASN A 55 31.93 13.84 -2.46
C ASN A 55 31.32 13.35 -3.79
N GLY A 56 30.46 12.34 -3.73
CA GLY A 56 29.81 11.77 -4.91
C GLY A 56 29.60 10.28 -4.75
N VAL A 57 28.54 9.88 -4.05
CA VAL A 57 28.00 8.53 -4.16
C VAL A 57 27.48 8.40 -5.59
N TYR A 58 28.26 7.80 -6.48
CA TYR A 58 27.84 7.53 -7.86
C TYR A 58 26.93 6.30 -7.83
N THR A 59 25.65 6.49 -7.50
CA THR A 59 24.63 5.44 -7.68
C THR A 59 24.40 5.27 -9.18
N ASN A 60 24.46 4.04 -9.69
CA ASN A 60 24.20 3.81 -11.09
C ASN A 60 22.73 4.16 -11.36
N PRO A 61 22.41 5.13 -12.25
CA PRO A 61 21.03 5.54 -12.51
C PRO A 61 20.15 4.40 -13.06
N TYR A 62 20.77 3.31 -13.53
CA TYR A 62 20.07 2.13 -14.03
C TYR A 62 19.89 1.01 -12.98
N GLU A 63 20.45 1.12 -11.76
CA GLU A 63 20.30 0.08 -10.72
C GLU A 63 18.83 -0.21 -10.38
N TYR A 64 18.02 0.84 -10.35
CA TYR A 64 16.58 0.74 -10.09
C TYR A 64 15.73 0.50 -11.35
N THR A 65 16.35 0.49 -12.54
CA THR A 65 15.63 0.33 -13.82
C THR A 65 15.59 -1.11 -14.31
N SER A 66 16.09 -2.07 -13.52
CA SER A 66 16.00 -3.48 -13.90
C SER A 66 14.53 -3.85 -14.10
N VAL A 67 14.22 -4.37 -15.29
CA VAL A 67 12.87 -4.72 -15.76
C VAL A 67 12.10 -5.62 -14.79
N ASP A 68 12.82 -6.37 -13.95
CA ASP A 68 12.27 -7.29 -12.96
C ASP A 68 11.83 -6.62 -11.65
N THR A 69 12.28 -5.40 -11.33
CA THR A 69 11.95 -4.72 -10.06
C THR A 69 10.80 -3.71 -10.23
N MET A 70 10.80 -2.88 -11.27
CA MET A 70 9.75 -1.86 -11.46
C MET A 70 8.37 -2.42 -11.82
N SER A 71 8.29 -3.52 -12.57
CA SER A 71 7.01 -4.05 -13.04
C SER A 71 6.31 -4.93 -12.01
N HIS A 72 7.08 -5.66 -11.20
CA HIS A 72 6.54 -6.60 -10.23
C HIS A 72 5.97 -5.90 -8.98
N ASP A 73 6.65 -4.85 -8.50
CA ASP A 73 6.26 -4.13 -7.28
C ASP A 73 4.91 -3.42 -7.49
N ASN A 74 4.77 -2.69 -8.60
CA ASN A 74 3.51 -2.03 -8.99
C ASN A 74 2.35 -3.02 -9.19
N MET A 75 2.62 -4.21 -9.74
CA MET A 75 1.59 -5.22 -9.98
C MET A 75 1.12 -5.87 -8.66
N SER A 76 2.04 -6.12 -7.74
CA SER A 76 1.73 -6.73 -6.44
C SER A 76 0.89 -5.81 -5.54
N GLU A 77 1.21 -4.51 -5.52
CA GLU A 77 0.45 -3.50 -4.79
C GLU A 77 -0.96 -3.33 -5.36
N TRP A 78 -1.06 -3.24 -6.69
CA TRP A 78 -2.35 -3.15 -7.35
C TRP A 78 -3.21 -4.39 -7.04
N LEU A 79 -2.63 -5.59 -7.15
CA LEU A 79 -3.33 -6.83 -6.87
C LEU A 79 -3.77 -6.91 -5.40
N TYR A 80 -2.91 -6.49 -4.46
CA TYR A 80 -3.25 -6.44 -3.04
C TYR A 80 -4.41 -5.46 -2.78
N SER A 81 -4.37 -4.27 -3.37
CA SER A 81 -5.44 -3.29 -3.24
C SER A 81 -6.77 -3.81 -3.83
N VAL A 82 -6.73 -4.48 -4.99
CA VAL A 82 -7.92 -5.10 -5.59
C VAL A 82 -8.45 -6.22 -4.70
N ALA A 83 -7.59 -7.12 -4.22
CA ALA A 83 -7.99 -8.22 -3.35
C ALA A 83 -8.58 -7.72 -2.02
N LYS A 84 -7.95 -6.72 -1.39
CA LYS A 84 -8.46 -6.04 -0.20
C LYS A 84 -9.85 -5.47 -0.45
N SER A 85 -10.03 -4.74 -1.56
CA SER A 85 -11.31 -4.15 -1.93
C SER A 85 -12.40 -5.21 -2.15
N MET A 86 -12.06 -6.32 -2.81
CA MET A 86 -12.99 -7.44 -3.02
C MET A 86 -13.39 -8.10 -1.69
N ILE A 87 -12.43 -8.39 -0.82
CA ILE A 87 -12.69 -9.00 0.50
C ILE A 87 -13.56 -8.07 1.35
N MET A 88 -13.24 -6.78 1.41
CA MET A 88 -14.04 -5.80 2.14
C MET A 88 -15.45 -5.67 1.58
N SER A 89 -15.59 -5.74 0.25
CA SER A 89 -16.91 -5.73 -0.40
C SER A 89 -17.73 -6.97 -0.04
N MET A 90 -17.12 -8.17 -0.04
CA MET A 90 -17.79 -9.39 0.40
C MET A 90 -18.21 -9.30 1.88
N LEU A 91 -17.32 -8.85 2.76
CA LEU A 91 -17.63 -8.65 4.18
C LEU A 91 -18.77 -7.66 4.38
N PHE A 92 -18.81 -6.57 3.61
CA PHE A 92 -19.91 -5.60 3.68
C PHE A 92 -21.25 -6.20 3.21
N ILE A 93 -21.25 -7.06 2.18
CA ILE A 93 -22.48 -7.72 1.72
C ILE A 93 -23.05 -8.63 2.82
N PHE A 94 -22.21 -9.39 3.53
CA PHE A 94 -22.66 -10.27 4.61
C PHE A 94 -23.00 -9.50 5.90
N LEU A 95 -22.18 -8.52 6.29
CA LEU A 95 -22.23 -7.83 7.58
C LEU A 95 -22.72 -6.36 7.47
N GLY A 96 -23.41 -6.00 6.39
CA GLY A 96 -23.87 -4.64 6.09
C GLY A 96 -24.42 -3.83 7.27
N PRO A 97 -25.39 -4.34 8.08
CA PRO A 97 -25.91 -3.57 9.20
C PRO A 97 -24.87 -3.28 10.28
N ILE A 98 -23.91 -4.18 10.50
CA ILE A 98 -22.82 -3.99 11.46
C ILE A 98 -21.89 -2.87 11.00
N PHE A 99 -21.57 -2.81 9.71
CA PHE A 99 -20.75 -1.73 9.14
C PHE A 99 -21.39 -0.35 9.31
N ILE A 100 -22.71 -0.25 9.15
CA ILE A 100 -23.44 1.01 9.36
C ILE A 100 -23.40 1.42 10.84
N ILE A 101 -23.61 0.47 11.76
CA ILE A 101 -23.52 0.74 13.21
C ILE A 101 -22.10 1.19 13.59
N LEU A 102 -21.07 0.55 13.04
CA LEU A 102 -19.67 0.94 13.27
C LEU A 102 -19.36 2.34 12.74
N ASP A 103 -19.83 2.68 11.54
CA ASP A 103 -19.66 4.03 10.98
C ASP A 103 -20.31 5.09 11.87
N ILE A 104 -21.53 4.82 12.35
CA ILE A 104 -22.22 5.69 13.31
C ILE A 104 -21.41 5.82 14.61
N TYR A 105 -20.95 4.71 15.18
CA TYR A 105 -20.15 4.71 16.41
C TYR A 105 -18.86 5.51 16.27
N ILE A 106 -18.12 5.32 15.17
CA ILE A 106 -16.89 6.07 14.88
C ILE A 106 -17.19 7.56 14.76
N LYS A 107 -18.30 7.93 14.12
CA LYS A 107 -18.74 9.32 13.99
C LYS A 107 -19.09 9.99 15.32
N TYR A 108 -19.65 9.25 16.28
CA TYR A 108 -19.99 9.78 17.61
C TYR A 108 -18.81 9.81 18.59
N LYS A 109 -17.82 8.93 18.41
CA LYS A 109 -16.61 8.90 19.24
C LYS A 109 -15.61 10.01 18.87
N LYS A 110 -15.67 10.50 17.64
CA LYS A 110 -14.81 11.53 17.09
C LYS A 110 -15.40 12.92 17.32
#